data_AF-A0AA88HZ77-F1
#
_entry.id   AF-A0AA88HZ77-F1
#
_cell.length_a   1.000
_cell.length_b   1.000
_cell.length_c   1.000
_cell.angle_alpha   90.00
_cell.angle_beta   90.00
_cell.angle_gamma   90.00
#
_symmetry.space_group_name_H-M   'P 1'
#
loop_
_entity.id
_entity.type
_entity.pdbx_description
1 polymer ?
#
loop_
_entity_poly.entity_id
_entity_poly.type
_entity_poly.pdbx_seq_one_letter_code
_entity_poly.pdbx_strand_id
1 'polypeptide(L)'
;MGSEHQHLLLHTEVRWLSRGKILNRLFELRQEVHMFLLEQKSTFSSLFENQDWVCRLAYLADIFDKLNDLNLSMQGFRTDELFLNSKMCAFIKKLEFWLKKVQRNSVSVFPTLDKFADDSEIDKLNTICDCIREYLTKLQDELVSYFPSIMNQDRTQDWIQNPFVEDVTSSSGLSDKLTENLIELASDRALELKFQNVTVSQFWLEVKGGIQGTK
;
A
#
# COMPACT_ATOMS: atom_id res chain seq x y z
N MET A 1 -37.03 4.93 0.28
CA MET A 1 -35.65 5.34 -0.04
C MET A 1 -34.84 4.06 -0.15
N GLY A 2 -34.26 3.78 -1.32
CA GLY A 2 -33.51 2.54 -1.55
C GLY A 2 -32.06 2.73 -1.15
N SER A 3 -31.55 1.87 -0.29
CA SER A 3 -30.11 1.74 -0.03
C SER A 3 -29.39 1.37 -1.35
N GLU A 4 -28.26 1.99 -1.64
CA GLU A 4 -27.39 1.63 -2.78
C GLU A 4 -26.90 0.17 -2.69
N HIS A 5 -27.05 -0.47 -1.53
CA HIS A 5 -26.33 -1.67 -1.15
C HIS A 5 -27.30 -2.75 -0.62
N GLN A 6 -27.94 -3.48 -1.52
CA GLN A 6 -29.02 -4.45 -1.21
C GLN A 6 -28.59 -5.76 -0.52
N HIS A 7 -27.34 -6.24 -0.70
CA HIS A 7 -26.87 -7.51 -0.13
C HIS A 7 -25.45 -7.46 0.44
N LEU A 8 -25.24 -7.86 1.71
CA LEU A 8 -23.90 -7.99 2.29
C LEU A 8 -23.01 -8.92 1.44
N LEU A 9 -21.78 -8.48 1.15
CA LEU A 9 -20.81 -9.30 0.43
C LEU A 9 -20.31 -10.41 1.36
N LEU A 10 -20.80 -11.63 1.17
CA LEU A 10 -20.24 -12.82 1.80
C LEU A 10 -19.01 -13.27 1.00
N HIS A 11 -17.88 -13.42 1.71
CA HIS A 11 -16.63 -14.10 1.31
C HIS A 11 -16.28 -14.14 -0.19
N THR A 12 -15.26 -13.37 -0.59
CA THR A 12 -14.51 -13.60 -1.84
C THR A 12 -13.15 -14.21 -1.53
N GLU A 13 -12.61 -15.03 -2.44
CA GLU A 13 -11.42 -15.88 -2.21
C GLU A 13 -10.17 -15.13 -1.73
N VAL A 14 -10.06 -13.83 -2.02
CA VAL A 14 -9.05 -12.96 -1.39
C VAL A 14 -9.57 -12.46 -0.03
N ARG A 15 -9.36 -13.31 0.99
CA ARG A 15 -9.94 -13.23 2.35
C ARG A 15 -9.82 -11.88 3.04
N TRP A 16 -8.83 -11.08 2.70
CA TRP A 16 -8.53 -9.81 3.36
C TRP A 16 -9.11 -8.61 2.61
N LEU A 17 -9.15 -8.65 1.26
CA LEU A 17 -9.87 -7.67 0.44
C LEU A 17 -11.36 -7.68 0.78
N SER A 18 -11.95 -8.86 1.02
CA SER A 18 -13.33 -8.95 1.49
C SER A 18 -13.53 -8.34 2.87
N ARG A 19 -12.56 -8.47 3.78
CA ARG A 19 -12.66 -7.94 5.14
C ARG A 19 -12.66 -6.43 5.18
N GLY A 20 -11.80 -5.76 4.40
CA GLY A 20 -11.83 -4.31 4.31
C GLY A 20 -13.14 -3.78 3.71
N LYS A 21 -13.61 -4.39 2.62
CA LYS A 21 -14.89 -4.03 2.00
C LYS A 21 -16.09 -4.21 2.94
N ILE A 22 -16.07 -5.23 3.80
CA ILE A 22 -17.11 -5.44 4.82
C ILE A 22 -17.10 -4.30 5.84
N LEU A 23 -15.93 -3.81 6.27
CA LEU A 23 -15.82 -2.71 7.23
C LEU A 23 -16.38 -1.40 6.67
N ASN A 24 -16.04 -1.05 5.42
CA ASN A 24 -16.62 0.15 4.78
C ASN A 24 -18.13 0.07 4.74
N ARG A 25 -18.65 -1.07 4.29
CA ARG A 25 -20.09 -1.27 4.15
C ARG A 25 -20.81 -1.30 5.49
N LEU A 26 -20.19 -1.86 6.52
CA LEU A 26 -20.70 -1.82 7.88
C LEU A 26 -20.76 -0.38 8.40
N PHE A 27 -19.77 0.45 8.08
CA PHE A 27 -19.75 1.86 8.46
C PHE A 27 -20.81 2.68 7.70
N GLU A 28 -20.97 2.43 6.39
CA GLU A 28 -22.00 3.06 5.57
C GLU A 28 -23.41 2.74 6.07
N LEU A 29 -23.69 1.46 6.33
CA LEU A 29 -25.00 0.96 6.79
C LEU A 29 -25.15 1.00 8.32
N ARG A 30 -24.32 1.75 9.03
CA ARG A 30 -24.25 1.71 10.51
C ARG A 30 -25.57 2.04 11.18
N GLN A 31 -26.38 2.92 10.59
CA GLN A 31 -27.67 3.31 11.14
C GLN A 31 -28.71 2.20 10.96
N GLU A 32 -28.77 1.59 9.78
CA GLU A 32 -29.64 0.46 9.48
C GLU A 32 -29.29 -0.77 10.32
N VAL A 33 -27.99 -1.05 10.46
CA VAL A 33 -27.49 -2.13 11.32
C VAL A 33 -27.83 -1.85 12.79
N HIS A 34 -27.68 -0.61 13.25
CA HIS A 34 -28.07 -0.23 14.61
C HIS A 34 -29.56 -0.47 14.86
N MET A 35 -30.44 0.01 13.96
CA MET A 35 -31.89 -0.21 14.04
C MET A 35 -32.25 -1.70 14.06
N PHE A 36 -31.65 -2.49 13.18
CA PHE A 36 -31.84 -3.94 13.15
C PHE A 36 -31.42 -4.61 14.48
N LEU A 37 -30.28 -4.22 15.06
CA LEU A 37 -29.81 -4.79 16.32
C LEU A 37 -30.71 -4.42 17.51
N LEU A 38 -31.32 -3.23 17.50
CA LEU A 38 -32.32 -2.82 18.49
C LEU A 38 -33.58 -3.69 18.39
N GLU A 39 -34.09 -3.94 17.18
CA GLU A 39 -35.23 -4.82 16.96
C GLU A 39 -34.97 -6.25 17.45
N GLN A 40 -33.76 -6.75 17.24
CA GLN A 40 -33.32 -8.07 17.71
C GLN A 40 -32.98 -8.11 19.21
N LYS A 41 -33.07 -6.98 19.93
CA LYS A 41 -32.68 -6.85 21.35
C LYS A 41 -31.25 -7.32 21.62
N SER A 42 -30.36 -7.11 20.65
CA SER A 42 -28.97 -7.52 20.76
C SER A 42 -28.19 -6.54 21.63
N THR A 43 -27.26 -7.06 22.44
CA THR A 43 -26.34 -6.23 23.23
C THR A 43 -25.39 -5.40 22.36
N PHE A 44 -25.17 -5.79 21.10
CA PHE A 44 -24.31 -5.07 20.15
C PHE A 44 -24.88 -3.73 19.68
N SER A 45 -26.18 -3.47 19.87
CA SER A 45 -26.80 -2.18 19.54
C SER A 45 -26.10 -1.02 20.25
N SER A 46 -25.76 -1.20 21.53
CA SER A 46 -25.06 -0.21 22.37
C SER A 46 -23.69 0.23 21.82
N LEU A 47 -23.06 -0.57 20.95
CA LEU A 47 -21.78 -0.20 20.33
C LEU A 47 -21.93 0.96 19.35
N PHE A 48 -23.06 1.02 18.62
CA PHE A 48 -23.32 2.06 17.63
C PHE A 48 -23.78 3.38 18.25
N GLU A 49 -24.19 3.37 19.51
CA GLU A 49 -24.45 4.58 20.31
C GLU A 49 -23.14 5.21 20.83
N ASN A 50 -22.08 4.40 20.98
CA ASN A 50 -20.78 4.84 21.47
C ASN A 50 -19.94 5.48 20.35
N GLN A 51 -19.81 6.81 20.40
CA GLN A 51 -19.04 7.58 19.42
C GLN A 51 -17.57 7.16 19.30
N ASP A 52 -16.92 6.73 20.40
CA ASP A 52 -15.54 6.23 20.36
C ASP A 52 -15.43 4.94 19.55
N TRP A 53 -16.42 4.05 19.69
CA TRP A 53 -16.45 2.80 18.94
C TRP A 53 -16.69 3.06 17.45
N VAL A 54 -17.62 3.96 17.11
CA VAL A 54 -17.90 4.33 15.71
C VAL A 54 -16.68 5.00 15.06
N CYS A 55 -15.92 5.83 15.79
CA CYS A 55 -14.65 6.38 15.30
C CYS A 55 -13.62 5.29 15.01
N ARG A 56 -13.48 4.31 15.92
CA ARG A 56 -12.57 3.17 15.69
C ARG A 56 -12.99 2.36 14.47
N LEU A 57 -14.30 2.19 14.24
CA LEU A 57 -14.82 1.54 13.05
C LEU A 57 -14.51 2.36 11.78
N ALA A 58 -14.68 3.68 11.81
CA ALA A 58 -14.34 4.57 10.69
C ALA A 58 -12.85 4.48 10.34
N TYR A 59 -11.99 4.53 11.35
CA TYR A 59 -10.55 4.34 11.18
C TYR A 59 -10.21 2.96 10.57
N LEU A 60 -10.84 1.90 11.08
CA LEU A 60 -10.64 0.55 10.58
C LEU A 60 -11.05 0.42 9.11
N ALA A 61 -12.16 1.03 8.71
CA ALA A 61 -12.55 1.11 7.30
C ALA A 61 -11.42 1.77 6.45
N ASP A 62 -10.97 2.96 6.83
CA ASP A 62 -9.95 3.70 6.07
C ASP A 62 -8.58 2.99 6.00
N ILE A 63 -8.10 2.40 7.10
CA ILE A 63 -6.80 1.72 7.09
C ILE A 63 -6.83 0.42 6.29
N PHE A 64 -7.94 -0.32 6.34
CA PHE A 64 -8.09 -1.52 5.53
C PHE A 64 -8.20 -1.18 4.05
N ASP A 65 -8.81 -0.06 3.67
CA ASP A 65 -8.79 0.40 2.28
C ASP A 65 -7.38 0.74 1.80
N LYS A 66 -6.60 1.43 2.61
CA LYS A 66 -5.18 1.70 2.28
C LYS A 66 -4.37 0.41 2.12
N LEU A 67 -4.62 -0.60 2.96
CA LEU A 67 -4.00 -1.92 2.83
C LEU A 67 -4.49 -2.67 1.58
N ASN A 68 -5.78 -2.57 1.27
CA ASN A 68 -6.37 -3.15 0.06
C ASN A 68 -5.72 -2.55 -1.20
N ASP A 69 -5.56 -1.23 -1.25
CA ASP A 69 -4.90 -0.51 -2.34
C ASP A 69 -3.45 -0.97 -2.52
N LEU A 70 -2.70 -1.11 -1.41
CA LEU A 70 -1.34 -1.62 -1.45
C LEU A 70 -1.31 -2.99 -2.13
N ASN A 71 -2.14 -3.92 -1.70
CA ASN A 71 -2.13 -5.26 -2.26
C ASN A 71 -2.67 -5.35 -3.67
N LEU A 72 -3.72 -4.62 -4.02
CA LEU A 72 -4.13 -4.54 -5.41
C LEU A 72 -2.98 -4.01 -6.28
N SER A 73 -2.20 -3.06 -5.77
CA SER A 73 -1.01 -2.56 -6.47
C SER A 73 0.16 -3.56 -6.55
N MET A 74 0.15 -4.59 -5.69
CA MET A 74 1.09 -5.71 -5.70
C MET A 74 0.55 -6.93 -6.46
N GLN A 75 -0.73 -6.94 -6.83
CA GLN A 75 -1.35 -7.99 -7.62
C GLN A 75 -1.33 -7.61 -9.10
N GLY A 76 -0.74 -8.46 -9.94
CA GLY A 76 -0.72 -8.22 -11.38
C GLY A 76 0.23 -9.15 -12.13
N PHE A 77 0.10 -9.17 -13.46
CA PHE A 77 1.04 -9.87 -14.33
C PHE A 77 2.32 -9.03 -14.44
N ARG A 78 3.48 -9.62 -14.08
CA ARG A 78 4.83 -9.00 -14.11
C ARG A 78 5.16 -8.05 -12.95
N THR A 79 4.86 -8.43 -11.71
CA THR A 79 5.49 -7.80 -10.54
C THR A 79 6.88 -8.40 -10.32
N ASP A 80 7.91 -7.68 -10.77
CA ASP A 80 9.27 -8.00 -10.36
C ASP A 80 9.49 -7.66 -8.88
N GLU A 81 10.50 -8.29 -8.27
CA GLU A 81 10.81 -8.11 -6.85
C GLU A 81 11.11 -6.66 -6.49
N LEU A 82 11.79 -5.93 -7.39
CA LEU A 82 12.18 -4.54 -7.22
C LEU A 82 10.96 -3.59 -7.21
N PHE A 83 9.96 -3.88 -8.03
CA PHE A 83 8.69 -3.16 -8.05
C PHE A 83 7.90 -3.40 -6.77
N LEU A 84 7.82 -4.64 -6.29
CA LEU A 84 7.19 -4.97 -5.01
C LEU A 84 7.89 -4.25 -3.85
N ASN A 85 9.23 -4.26 -3.84
CA ASN A 85 10.03 -3.54 -2.86
C ASN A 85 9.74 -2.04 -2.89
N SER A 86 9.64 -1.45 -4.08
CA SER A 86 9.30 -0.04 -4.26
C SER A 86 7.91 0.31 -3.72
N LYS A 87 6.90 -0.54 -3.97
CA LYS A 87 5.53 -0.34 -3.46
C LYS A 87 5.47 -0.42 -1.94
N MET A 88 6.14 -1.41 -1.35
CA MET A 88 6.23 -1.56 0.10
C MET A 88 6.99 -0.40 0.74
N CYS A 89 8.14 0.01 0.18
CA CYS A 89 8.90 1.17 0.65
C CYS A 89 8.04 2.45 0.63
N ALA A 90 7.29 2.67 -0.45
CA ALA A 90 6.37 3.79 -0.55
C ALA A 90 5.26 3.71 0.50
N PHE A 91 4.73 2.53 0.80
CA PHE A 91 3.72 2.34 1.84
C PHE A 91 4.25 2.64 3.24
N ILE A 92 5.45 2.17 3.57
CA ILE A 92 6.10 2.48 4.85
C ILE A 92 6.30 3.99 5.00
N LYS A 93 6.77 4.68 3.96
CA LYS A 93 6.88 6.16 3.96
C LYS A 93 5.53 6.85 4.14
N LYS A 94 4.45 6.28 3.59
CA LYS A 94 3.08 6.77 3.83
C LYS A 94 2.66 6.57 5.30
N LEU A 95 2.98 5.45 5.93
CA LEU A 95 2.73 5.22 7.37
C LEU A 95 3.42 6.27 8.24
N GLU A 96 4.69 6.59 7.96
CA GLU A 96 5.41 7.67 8.66
C GLU A 96 4.74 9.02 8.50
N PHE A 97 4.26 9.32 7.28
CA PHE A 97 3.54 10.55 7.01
C PHE A 97 2.20 10.61 7.76
N TRP A 98 1.43 9.51 7.78
CA TRP A 98 0.18 9.42 8.52
C TRP A 98 0.41 9.57 10.03
N LEU A 99 1.45 8.93 10.58
CA LEU A 99 1.87 9.11 11.98
C LEU A 99 2.13 10.59 12.31
N LYS A 100 2.91 11.30 11.47
CA LYS A 100 3.18 12.74 11.65
C LYS A 100 1.93 13.60 11.59
N LYS A 101 0.93 13.21 10.79
CA LYS A 101 -0.37 13.89 10.72
C LYS A 101 -1.19 13.68 11.99
N VAL A 102 -1.29 12.43 12.46
CA VAL A 102 -2.05 12.10 13.67
C VAL A 102 -1.41 12.70 14.92
N GLN A 103 -0.07 12.80 14.98
CA GLN A 103 0.64 13.54 16.04
C GLN A 103 0.29 15.03 16.12
N ARG A 104 -0.19 15.62 15.02
CA ARG A 104 -0.69 17.00 14.96
C ARG A 104 -2.21 17.06 15.16
N ASN A 105 -2.81 16.00 15.70
CA ASN A 105 -4.26 15.84 15.87
C ASN A 105 -5.05 16.01 14.57
N SER A 106 -4.46 15.64 13.43
CA SER A 106 -5.10 15.71 12.12
C SER A 106 -5.36 14.31 11.59
N VAL A 107 -6.64 14.00 11.37
CA VAL A 107 -7.11 12.71 10.83
C VAL A 107 -7.46 12.78 9.34
N SER A 108 -7.15 13.90 8.66
CA SER A 108 -7.48 14.16 7.24
C SER A 108 -6.95 13.14 6.23
N VAL A 109 -6.05 12.25 6.65
CA VAL A 109 -5.53 11.14 5.83
C VAL A 109 -6.46 9.93 5.83
N PHE A 110 -7.47 9.92 6.69
CA PHE A 110 -8.49 8.89 6.90
C PHE A 110 -9.86 9.52 6.61
N PRO A 111 -10.34 9.51 5.34
CA PRO A 111 -11.50 10.29 4.92
C PRO A 111 -12.80 9.95 5.64
N THR A 112 -13.02 8.69 5.98
CA THR A 112 -14.23 8.23 6.67
C THR A 112 -14.22 8.73 8.11
N LEU A 113 -13.07 8.62 8.78
CA LEU A 113 -12.87 9.15 10.13
C LEU A 113 -12.96 10.68 10.17
N ASP A 114 -12.34 11.37 9.23
CA ASP A 114 -12.30 12.84 9.15
C ASP A 114 -13.71 13.42 9.03
N LYS A 115 -14.51 12.91 8.09
CA LYS A 115 -15.91 13.31 7.94
C LYS A 115 -16.73 13.06 9.20
N PHE A 116 -16.54 11.90 9.83
CA PHE A 116 -17.29 11.56 11.05
C PHE A 116 -16.88 12.45 12.24
N ALA A 117 -15.60 12.81 12.32
CA ALA A 117 -15.08 13.70 13.35
C ALA A 117 -15.63 15.12 13.22
N ASP A 118 -15.75 15.63 11.99
CA ASP A 118 -16.36 16.93 11.70
C ASP A 118 -17.86 16.96 12.07
N ASP A 119 -18.59 15.88 11.75
CA ASP A 119 -20.03 15.78 11.99
C ASP A 119 -20.42 15.62 13.48
N SER A 120 -19.51 15.14 14.33
CA SER A 120 -19.87 14.60 15.66
C SER A 120 -19.35 15.40 16.87
N GLU A 121 -18.88 16.64 16.71
CA GLU A 121 -18.31 17.51 17.78
C GLU A 121 -17.47 16.70 18.82
N ILE A 122 -16.48 15.96 18.34
CA ILE A 122 -15.84 14.92 19.16
C ILE A 122 -14.82 15.51 20.14
N ASP A 123 -15.23 15.70 21.40
CA ASP A 123 -14.36 16.08 22.53
C ASP A 123 -13.20 15.09 22.79
N LYS A 124 -13.26 13.87 22.23
CA LYS A 124 -12.33 12.75 22.46
C LYS A 124 -11.39 12.42 21.30
N LEU A 125 -11.24 13.32 20.31
CA LEU A 125 -10.37 13.09 19.15
C LEU A 125 -8.94 12.70 19.57
N ASN A 126 -8.41 13.32 20.63
CA ASN A 126 -7.08 13.04 21.16
C ASN A 126 -6.89 11.57 21.58
N THR A 127 -7.86 10.97 22.26
CA THR A 127 -7.79 9.57 22.71
C THR A 127 -7.77 8.59 21.53
N ILE A 128 -8.55 8.89 20.49
CA ILE A 128 -8.57 8.11 19.24
C ILE A 128 -7.24 8.28 18.50
N CYS A 129 -6.72 9.52 18.41
CA CYS A 129 -5.41 9.80 17.81
C CYS A 129 -4.28 9.02 18.49
N ASP A 130 -4.29 8.90 19.82
CA ASP A 130 -3.29 8.09 20.53
C ASP A 130 -3.40 6.60 20.20
N CYS A 131 -4.63 6.06 20.10
CA CYS A 131 -4.86 4.68 19.67
C CYS A 131 -4.39 4.44 18.23
N ILE A 132 -4.68 5.37 17.32
CA ILE A 132 -4.26 5.30 15.91
C ILE A 132 -2.73 5.35 15.83
N ARG A 133 -2.07 6.22 16.59
CA ARG A 133 -0.61 6.31 16.64
C ARG A 133 0.01 4.99 17.07
N GLU A 134 -0.47 4.42 18.17
CA GLU A 134 0.05 3.15 18.68
C GLU A 134 -0.10 2.03 17.63
N TYR A 135 -1.26 1.96 16.98
CA TYR A 135 -1.50 0.99 15.93
C TYR A 135 -0.58 1.20 14.72
N LEU A 136 -0.46 2.43 14.22
CA LEU A 136 0.36 2.73 13.05
C LEU A 136 1.85 2.49 13.31
N THR A 137 2.34 2.80 14.52
CA THR A 137 3.71 2.48 14.92
C THR A 137 3.93 0.98 14.91
N LYS A 138 3.05 0.19 15.54
CA LYS A 138 3.15 -1.28 15.53
C LYS A 138 3.11 -1.85 14.12
N LEU A 139 2.17 -1.39 13.29
CA LEU A 139 2.07 -1.83 11.90
C LEU A 139 3.33 -1.50 11.10
N GLN A 140 3.90 -0.30 11.30
CA GLN A 140 5.16 0.07 10.67
C GLN A 140 6.28 -0.86 11.12
N ASP A 141 6.48 -1.03 12.43
CA ASP A 141 7.54 -1.86 13.00
C ASP A 141 7.45 -3.31 12.51
N GLU A 142 6.24 -3.88 12.46
CA GLU A 142 5.99 -5.22 11.93
C GLU A 142 6.36 -5.31 10.44
N LEU A 143 5.98 -4.33 9.62
CA LEU A 143 6.34 -4.32 8.19
C LEU A 143 7.85 -4.17 7.97
N VAL A 144 8.53 -3.32 8.76
CA VAL A 144 9.99 -3.17 8.71
C VAL A 144 10.68 -4.47 9.11
N SER A 145 10.22 -5.09 10.20
CA SER A 145 10.78 -6.34 10.69
C SER A 145 10.55 -7.50 9.72
N TYR A 146 9.43 -7.53 9.00
CA TYR A 146 9.12 -8.57 8.04
C TYR A 146 9.87 -8.36 6.71
N PHE A 147 10.13 -7.11 6.33
CA PHE A 147 10.80 -6.75 5.07
C PHE A 147 12.06 -5.88 5.29
N PRO A 148 13.10 -6.41 5.97
CA PRO A 148 14.28 -5.63 6.34
C PRO A 148 15.08 -5.14 5.12
N SER A 149 15.10 -5.91 4.03
CA SER A 149 15.78 -5.57 2.78
C SER A 149 15.20 -4.34 2.08
N ILE A 150 13.91 -4.03 2.28
CA ILE A 150 13.22 -2.91 1.62
C ILE A 150 13.67 -1.55 2.19
N MET A 151 14.11 -1.55 3.44
CA MET A 151 14.59 -0.34 4.12
C MET A 151 16.06 -0.07 3.86
N ASN A 152 16.81 -1.11 3.48
CA ASN A 152 18.13 -0.95 2.92
C ASN A 152 17.94 -0.41 1.50
N GLN A 153 18.09 0.91 1.33
CA GLN A 153 18.05 1.59 0.02
C GLN A 153 19.29 1.25 -0.82
N ASP A 154 19.63 -0.04 -0.90
CA ASP A 154 20.76 -0.51 -1.65
C ASP A 154 20.39 -0.42 -3.13
N ARG A 155 20.72 0.72 -3.74
CA ARG A 155 20.52 1.03 -5.16
C ARG A 155 21.43 0.22 -6.09
N THR A 156 22.12 -0.76 -5.53
CA THR A 156 23.09 -1.63 -6.20
C THR A 156 22.45 -2.48 -7.28
N GLN A 157 21.12 -2.64 -7.23
CA GLN A 157 20.32 -3.34 -8.22
C GLN A 157 19.51 -2.41 -9.14
N ASP A 158 19.67 -1.08 -9.04
CA ASP A 158 18.91 -0.13 -9.87
C ASP A 158 19.21 -0.32 -11.36
N TRP A 159 20.41 -0.80 -11.71
CA TRP A 159 20.80 -1.13 -13.08
C TRP A 159 19.91 -2.21 -13.72
N ILE A 160 19.26 -3.06 -12.92
CA ILE A 160 18.31 -4.08 -13.40
C ILE A 160 17.02 -3.42 -13.91
N GLN A 161 16.58 -2.35 -13.25
CA GLN A 161 15.40 -1.58 -13.66
C GLN A 161 15.74 -0.60 -14.77
N ASN A 162 16.91 0.03 -14.70
CA ASN A 162 17.41 0.93 -15.73
C ASN A 162 18.91 0.74 -15.92
N PRO A 163 19.34 0.04 -16.97
CA PRO A 163 20.77 -0.18 -17.20
C PRO A 163 21.52 1.06 -17.70
N PHE A 164 20.82 2.15 -18.05
CA PHE A 164 21.39 3.40 -18.57
C PHE A 164 21.57 4.48 -17.49
N VAL A 165 21.68 4.09 -16.21
CA VAL A 165 21.90 5.04 -15.10
C VAL A 165 23.32 5.61 -15.17
N GLU A 166 23.51 6.91 -14.87
CA GLU A 166 24.80 7.61 -15.01
C GLU A 166 25.97 6.99 -14.21
N ASP A 167 25.69 6.23 -13.15
CA ASP A 167 26.69 5.61 -12.29
C ASP A 167 26.58 4.08 -12.26
N VAL A 168 26.69 3.48 -13.45
CA VAL A 168 26.73 2.03 -13.65
C VAL A 168 27.85 1.37 -12.83
N THR A 169 28.95 2.08 -12.61
CA THR A 169 30.14 1.59 -11.89
C THR A 169 29.94 1.44 -10.38
N SER A 170 28.92 2.10 -9.82
CA SER A 170 28.59 1.98 -8.39
C SER A 170 27.71 0.77 -8.06
N SER A 171 27.36 -0.07 -9.03
CA SER A 171 26.64 -1.32 -8.77
C SER A 171 27.52 -2.29 -7.98
N SER A 172 27.25 -2.45 -6.69
CA SER A 172 27.96 -3.45 -5.88
C SER A 172 27.48 -4.87 -6.22
N GLY A 173 28.38 -5.85 -6.17
CA GLY A 173 28.05 -7.27 -6.37
C GLY A 173 28.16 -7.81 -7.80
N LEU A 174 28.52 -6.98 -8.79
CA LEU A 174 28.93 -7.45 -10.13
C LEU A 174 30.42 -7.83 -10.16
N SER A 175 30.77 -8.84 -10.96
CA SER A 175 32.16 -9.09 -11.29
C SER A 175 32.67 -8.07 -12.31
N ASP A 176 33.98 -7.81 -12.34
CA ASP A 176 34.59 -6.83 -13.25
C ASP A 176 34.14 -7.01 -14.71
N LYS A 177 34.06 -8.26 -15.18
CA LYS A 177 33.59 -8.59 -16.53
C LYS A 177 32.12 -8.24 -16.78
N LEU A 178 31.26 -8.40 -15.78
CA LEU A 178 29.85 -8.02 -15.90
C LEU A 178 29.68 -6.50 -15.86
N THR A 179 30.49 -5.82 -15.07
CA THR A 179 30.54 -4.35 -15.01
C THR A 179 30.98 -3.78 -16.37
N GLU A 180 32.02 -4.33 -16.99
CA GLU A 180 32.46 -3.94 -18.35
C GLU A 180 31.33 -4.11 -19.39
N ASN A 181 30.67 -5.28 -19.41
CA ASN A 181 29.54 -5.52 -20.31
C ASN A 181 28.38 -4.55 -20.07
N LEU A 182 28.13 -4.19 -18.81
CA LEU A 182 27.06 -3.26 -18.47
C LEU A 182 27.41 -1.82 -18.89
N ILE A 183 28.69 -1.42 -18.81
CA ILE A 183 29.18 -0.14 -19.33
C ILE A 183 29.01 -0.07 -20.86
N GLU A 184 29.36 -1.15 -21.58
CA GLU A 184 29.16 -1.24 -23.03
C GLU A 184 27.68 -1.10 -23.39
N LEU A 185 26.81 -1.83 -22.69
CA LEU A 185 25.36 -1.77 -22.90
C LEU A 185 24.79 -0.39 -22.58
N ALA A 186 25.20 0.22 -21.47
CA ALA A 186 24.75 1.56 -21.05
C ALA A 186 25.22 2.67 -22.00
N SER A 187 26.31 2.45 -22.75
CA SER A 187 26.82 3.39 -23.74
C SER A 187 26.14 3.25 -25.11
N ASP A 188 25.35 2.20 -25.33
CA ASP A 188 24.64 1.97 -26.59
C ASP A 188 23.35 2.79 -26.66
N ARG A 189 23.43 3.92 -27.39
CA ARG A 189 22.32 4.84 -27.61
C ARG A 189 21.15 4.23 -28.40
N ALA A 190 21.40 3.24 -29.26
CA ALA A 190 20.33 2.57 -29.98
C ALA A 190 19.52 1.67 -29.04
N LEU A 191 20.20 0.98 -28.11
CA LEU A 191 19.53 0.23 -27.04
C LEU A 191 18.81 1.16 -26.05
N GLU A 192 19.36 2.33 -25.73
CA GLU A 192 18.71 3.33 -24.88
C GLU A 192 17.38 3.83 -25.46
N LEU A 193 17.39 4.24 -26.73
CA LEU A 193 16.17 4.67 -27.44
C LEU A 193 15.14 3.54 -27.54
N LYS A 194 15.61 2.30 -27.68
CA LYS A 194 14.73 1.14 -27.72
C LYS A 194 14.12 0.84 -26.35
N PHE A 195 14.90 0.94 -25.28
CA PHE A 195 14.47 0.75 -23.90
C PHE A 195 13.27 1.64 -23.53
N GLN A 196 13.26 2.88 -24.02
CA GLN A 196 12.14 3.82 -23.80
C GLN A 196 10.80 3.34 -24.40
N ASN A 197 10.83 2.41 -25.35
CA ASN A 197 9.66 1.95 -26.09
C ASN A 197 9.17 0.55 -25.68
N VAL A 198 9.88 -0.15 -24.79
CA VAL A 198 9.57 -1.53 -24.38
C VAL A 198 9.53 -1.67 -22.85
N THR A 199 8.90 -2.73 -22.36
CA THR A 199 8.97 -3.05 -20.92
C THR A 199 10.36 -3.57 -20.53
N VAL A 200 10.77 -3.37 -19.27
CA VAL A 200 12.06 -3.86 -18.73
C VAL A 200 12.26 -5.36 -19.03
N SER A 201 11.24 -6.19 -18.83
CA SER A 201 11.32 -7.63 -19.11
C SER A 201 11.52 -7.94 -20.61
N GLN A 202 10.87 -7.19 -21.50
CA GLN A 202 11.05 -7.36 -22.94
C GLN A 202 12.45 -6.94 -23.38
N PHE A 203 12.94 -5.81 -22.86
CA PHE A 203 14.29 -5.33 -23.12
C PHE A 203 15.33 -6.40 -22.78
N TRP A 204 15.30 -6.95 -21.56
CA TRP A 204 16.27 -7.96 -21.13
C TRP A 204 16.19 -9.27 -21.93
N LEU A 205 15.00 -9.67 -22.38
CA LEU A 205 14.83 -10.83 -23.26
C LEU A 205 15.47 -10.61 -24.63
N GLU A 206 15.36 -9.40 -25.19
CA GLU A 206 15.90 -9.05 -26.50
C GLU A 206 17.41 -8.84 -26.48
N VAL A 207 17.95 -8.21 -25.42
CA VAL A 207 19.39 -8.08 -25.19
C VAL A 207 20.04 -9.47 -25.13
N LYS A 208 19.40 -10.44 -24.46
CA LYS A 208 19.89 -11.83 -24.41
C LYS A 208 19.86 -12.52 -25.78
N GLY A 209 18.91 -12.18 -26.64
CA GLY A 209 18.79 -12.73 -28.01
C GLY A 209 19.79 -12.15 -29.01
N GLY A 210 20.26 -10.91 -28.81
CA GLY A 210 21.22 -10.25 -29.70
C GLY A 210 22.67 -10.75 -29.57
N ILE A 211 23.06 -11.32 -28.43
CA ILE A 211 24.45 -11.72 -28.13
C ILE A 211 24.86 -13.03 -28.84
N GLN A 212 23.93 -13.74 -29.48
CA GLN A 212 24.26 -14.91 -30.33
C GLN A 212 24.52 -14.56 -31.81
N GLY A 213 24.48 -13.28 -32.18
CA GLY A 213 24.47 -12.80 -33.57
C GLY A 213 25.78 -12.30 -34.15
N THR A 214 26.95 -12.63 -33.58
CA THR A 214 28.25 -12.35 -34.22
C THR A 214 29.20 -13.52 -33.99
N LYS A 215 29.17 -14.48 -34.91
CA LYS A 215 30.30 -15.35 -35.24
C LYS A 215 30.93 -14.87 -36.54
#